data_AF-A0A2M4B059-F1
#
_entry.id   AF-A0A2M4B059-F1
#
_cell.length_a   1.000
_cell.length_b   1.000
_cell.length_c   1.000
_cell.angle_alpha   90.00
_cell.angle_beta   90.00
_cell.angle_gamma   90.00
#
_symmetry.space_group_name_H-M   'P 1'
#
loop_
_entity.id
_entity.type
_entity.pdbx_description
1 polymer ?
#
loop_
_entity_poly.entity_id
_entity_poly.type
_entity_poly.pdbx_seq_one_letter_code
_entity_poly.pdbx_strand_id
1 'polypeptide(L)'
;QSSTEKPGESSKGRANGAYNPGRKSRNPYLNFLREFRRQNHHLSAVEVIRRGAAHWRQLTEEQKLPYVRIAFYAPMRPRRCPMCGMRYRMKRAPGAQSSARKSSKPVKSQQMRMPPKKQH
;
A
#
# COMPACT_ATOMS: atom_id res chain seq x y z
N GLN A 1 4.26 -9.62 49.40
CA GLN A 1 5.01 -10.66 48.64
C GLN A 1 4.53 -10.58 47.19
N SER A 2 4.96 -9.57 46.43
CA SER A 2 6.08 -9.61 45.46
C SER A 2 6.15 -10.89 44.63
N SER A 3 5.46 -10.92 43.48
CA SER A 3 5.73 -11.87 42.40
C SER A 3 6.41 -11.14 41.26
N THR A 4 7.70 -11.40 41.13
CA THR A 4 8.63 -10.89 40.12
C THR A 4 8.27 -11.41 38.73
N GLU A 5 8.11 -10.48 37.78
CA GLU A 5 8.00 -10.75 36.35
C GLU A 5 9.35 -11.26 35.80
N LYS A 6 9.32 -12.25 34.89
CA LYS A 6 10.50 -12.71 34.12
C LYS A 6 10.34 -12.34 32.64
N PRO A 7 11.23 -11.54 32.04
CA PRO A 7 11.24 -11.34 30.59
C PRO A 7 12.18 -12.38 29.94
N GLY A 8 11.61 -13.24 29.10
CA GLY A 8 12.35 -14.16 28.23
C GLY A 8 12.63 -13.51 26.88
N GLU A 9 13.89 -13.17 26.66
CA GLU A 9 14.45 -12.56 25.46
C GLU A 9 14.86 -13.63 24.43
N SER A 10 14.44 -13.49 23.17
CA SER A 10 15.27 -13.89 22.02
C SER A 10 14.71 -13.37 20.68
N SER A 11 15.36 -12.30 20.29
CA SER A 11 15.55 -11.60 19.03
C SER A 11 15.62 -12.47 17.77
N LYS A 12 14.89 -12.06 16.73
CA LYS A 12 15.38 -11.95 15.34
C LYS A 12 14.40 -11.13 14.49
N GLY A 13 14.78 -9.91 14.08
CA GLY A 13 13.96 -9.15 13.12
C GLY A 13 14.26 -7.66 12.96
N ARG A 14 15.41 -7.35 12.34
CA ARG A 14 15.71 -6.25 11.40
C ARG A 14 15.08 -4.84 11.57
N ALA A 15 16.00 -3.89 11.45
CA ALA A 15 15.88 -2.50 10.98
C ALA A 15 15.54 -1.42 12.03
N ASN A 16 16.60 -0.77 12.52
CA ASN A 16 16.60 0.67 12.78
C ASN A 16 16.06 1.38 11.54
N GLY A 17 14.84 1.88 11.61
CA GLY A 17 14.19 2.62 10.54
C GLY A 17 12.92 3.23 11.09
N ALA A 18 12.75 4.54 10.89
CA ALA A 18 11.61 5.33 11.33
C ALA A 18 10.30 4.54 11.21
N TYR A 19 9.41 4.69 12.20
CA TYR A 19 8.07 4.09 12.20
C TYR A 19 7.37 4.41 10.87
N ASN A 20 7.46 3.48 9.92
CA ASN A 20 6.75 3.55 8.67
C ASN A 20 5.53 2.66 8.85
N PRO A 21 4.34 3.23 9.10
CA PRO A 21 3.14 2.45 9.31
C PRO A 21 2.76 1.62 8.06
N GLY A 22 3.46 1.77 6.92
CA GLY A 22 3.19 1.04 5.70
C GLY A 22 1.86 1.47 5.07
N ARG A 23 1.35 0.69 4.12
CA ARG A 23 0.06 0.97 3.45
C ARG A 23 -1.12 0.50 4.31
N LYS A 24 -2.26 1.17 4.18
CA LYS A 24 -3.55 0.73 4.77
C LYS A 24 -3.91 -0.67 4.25
N SER A 25 -4.36 -1.52 5.15
CA SER A 25 -4.71 -2.92 4.91
C SER A 25 -6.21 -3.05 4.60
N ARG A 26 -6.60 -4.13 3.91
CA ARG A 26 -8.00 -4.55 3.80
C ARG A 26 -8.52 -5.26 5.05
N ASN A 27 -7.67 -5.49 6.05
CA ASN A 27 -8.09 -6.02 7.34
C ASN A 27 -8.23 -4.85 8.33
N PRO A 28 -9.44 -4.58 8.87
CA PRO A 28 -9.67 -3.47 9.79
C PRO A 28 -8.85 -3.59 11.08
N TYR A 29 -8.67 -4.82 11.59
CA TYR A 29 -7.87 -5.08 12.78
C TYR A 29 -6.40 -4.66 12.59
N LEU A 30 -5.82 -4.95 11.42
CA LEU A 30 -4.46 -4.50 11.11
C LEU A 30 -4.36 -2.98 11.00
N ASN A 31 -5.41 -2.30 10.55
CA ASN A 31 -5.44 -0.84 10.54
C ASN A 31 -5.49 -0.26 11.95
N PHE A 32 -6.25 -0.89 12.84
CA PHE A 32 -6.27 -0.54 14.26
C PHE A 32 -4.91 -0.76 14.93
N LEU A 33 -4.27 -1.93 14.73
CA LEU A 33 -2.96 -2.20 15.34
C LEU A 33 -1.87 -1.20 14.90
N ARG A 34 -1.97 -0.65 13.68
CA ARG A 34 -1.08 0.43 13.22
C ARG A 34 -1.22 1.64 14.13
N GLU A 35 -2.45 2.09 14.35
CA GLU A 35 -2.74 3.23 15.21
C GLU A 35 -2.39 2.95 16.69
N PHE A 36 -2.72 1.75 17.18
CA PHE A 36 -2.37 1.31 18.53
C PHE A 36 -0.86 1.33 18.76
N ARG A 37 -0.06 0.89 17.79
CA ARG A 37 1.41 0.97 17.83
C ARG A 37 1.92 2.40 17.82
N ARG A 38 1.25 3.32 17.10
CA ARG A 38 1.61 4.74 17.04
C ARG A 38 1.47 5.38 18.42
N GLN A 39 0.37 5.08 19.10
CA GLN A 39 0.08 5.56 20.45
C GLN A 39 0.99 4.91 21.50
N ASN A 40 1.36 3.63 21.30
CA ASN A 40 2.17 2.85 22.21
C ASN A 40 3.56 2.53 21.62
N HIS A 41 4.29 3.57 21.21
CA HIS A 41 5.58 3.41 20.52
C HIS A 41 6.70 2.81 21.39
N HIS A 42 6.55 2.88 22.72
CA HIS A 42 7.47 2.28 23.70
C HIS A 42 7.29 0.75 23.83
N LEU A 43 6.18 0.19 23.36
CA LEU A 43 5.92 -1.24 23.45
C LEU A 43 6.62 -2.00 22.32
N SER A 44 7.10 -3.21 22.66
CA SER A 44 7.59 -4.15 21.66
C SER A 44 6.47 -4.57 20.72
N ALA A 45 6.81 -4.99 19.49
CA ALA A 45 5.81 -5.41 18.51
C ALA A 45 4.92 -6.56 19.01
N VAL A 46 5.49 -7.48 19.80
CA VAL A 46 4.75 -8.59 20.42
C VAL A 46 3.71 -8.05 21.41
N GLU A 47 4.10 -7.08 22.23
CA GLU A 47 3.23 -6.52 23.26
C GLU A 47 2.11 -5.65 22.66
N VAL A 48 2.43 -4.89 21.60
CA VAL A 48 1.44 -4.18 20.78
C VAL A 48 0.36 -5.14 20.28
N ILE A 49 0.74 -6.32 19.79
CA ILE A 49 -0.22 -7.32 19.30
C ILE A 49 -1.04 -7.89 20.46
N ARG A 50 -0.41 -8.25 21.58
CA ARG A 50 -1.11 -8.82 22.75
C ARG A 50 -2.13 -7.84 23.34
N ARG A 51 -1.69 -6.63 23.72
CA ARG A 51 -2.55 -5.60 24.31
C ARG A 51 -3.54 -5.05 23.30
N GLY A 52 -3.10 -4.83 22.06
CA GLY A 52 -3.98 -4.39 20.98
C GLY A 52 -5.09 -5.39 20.69
N ALA A 53 -4.82 -6.69 20.70
CA ALA A 53 -5.84 -7.73 20.52
C ALA A 53 -6.89 -7.70 21.65
N ALA A 54 -6.46 -7.51 22.89
CA ALA A 54 -7.38 -7.37 24.02
C ALA A 54 -8.25 -6.11 23.87
N HIS A 55 -7.65 -4.97 23.53
CA HIS A 55 -8.36 -3.71 23.35
C HIS A 55 -9.34 -3.76 22.17
N TRP A 56 -8.93 -4.34 21.04
CA TRP A 56 -9.80 -4.51 19.86
C TRP A 56 -11.09 -5.28 20.16
N ARG A 57 -11.01 -6.31 21.02
CA ARG A 57 -12.18 -7.08 21.43
C ARG A 57 -13.15 -6.26 22.28
N GLN A 58 -12.64 -5.28 23.02
CA GLN A 58 -13.43 -4.39 23.88
C GLN A 58 -14.06 -3.21 23.12
N LEU A 59 -13.55 -2.87 21.93
CA LEU A 59 -14.12 -1.79 21.12
C LEU A 59 -15.55 -2.12 20.65
N THR A 60 -16.43 -1.12 20.71
CA THR A 60 -17.78 -1.20 20.15
C THR A 60 -17.75 -1.22 18.62
N GLU A 61 -18.87 -1.56 17.99
CA GLU A 61 -19.00 -1.55 16.53
C GLU A 61 -18.69 -0.15 15.98
N GLU A 62 -19.21 0.90 16.61
CA GLU A 62 -19.05 2.30 16.20
C GLU A 62 -17.57 2.72 16.24
N GLN A 63 -16.83 2.25 17.23
CA GLN A 63 -15.39 2.49 17.35
C GLN A 63 -14.58 1.70 16.31
N LYS A 64 -15.09 0.55 15.86
CA LYS A 64 -14.49 -0.26 14.79
C LYS A 64 -14.79 0.30 13.39
N LEU A 65 -15.93 0.99 13.21
CA LEU A 65 -16.40 1.50 11.91
C LEU A 65 -15.34 2.30 11.12
N PRO A 66 -14.54 3.22 11.71
CA PRO A 66 -13.50 3.92 10.98
C PRO A 66 -12.50 2.96 10.33
N TYR A 67 -12.09 1.90 11.04
CA TYR A 67 -11.15 0.92 10.53
C TYR A 67 -11.78 0.00 9.48
N VAL A 68 -13.06 -0.32 9.63
CA VAL A 68 -13.87 -1.05 8.62
C VAL A 68 -13.96 -0.24 7.33
N ARG A 69 -14.27 1.04 7.40
CA ARG A 69 -14.30 1.94 6.23
C ARG A 69 -12.94 1.99 5.54
N ILE A 70 -11.86 2.15 6.29
CA ILE A 70 -10.49 2.12 5.73
C ILE A 70 -10.21 0.79 5.01
N ALA A 71 -10.58 -0.32 5.64
CA ALA A 71 -10.39 -1.65 5.09
C ALA A 71 -11.20 -1.90 3.81
N PHE A 72 -12.42 -1.36 3.76
CA PHE A 72 -13.30 -1.46 2.61
C PHE A 72 -12.73 -0.75 1.38
N TYR A 73 -12.24 0.49 1.56
CA TYR A 73 -11.67 1.30 0.46
C TYR A 73 -10.20 0.99 0.16
N ALA A 74 -9.54 0.11 0.92
CA ALA A 74 -8.14 -0.23 0.65
C ALA A 74 -8.02 -1.06 -0.64
N PRO A 75 -7.11 -0.70 -1.57
CA PRO A 75 -7.00 -1.33 -2.87
C PRO A 75 -6.56 -2.80 -2.76
N MET A 76 -7.08 -3.66 -3.66
CA MET A 76 -6.62 -5.04 -3.75
C MET A 76 -5.15 -5.10 -4.16
N ARG A 77 -4.37 -5.89 -3.41
CA ARG A 77 -3.01 -6.20 -3.81
C ARG A 77 -3.06 -7.31 -4.88
N PRO A 78 -2.39 -7.11 -6.03
CA PRO A 78 -2.25 -8.19 -7.00
C PRO A 78 -1.57 -9.38 -6.33
N ARG A 79 -2.19 -10.57 -6.44
CA ARG A 79 -1.59 -11.82 -5.96
C ARG A 79 -0.26 -12.02 -6.72
N ARG A 80 0.82 -12.26 -5.98
CA ARG A 80 2.10 -12.68 -6.54
C ARG A 80 2.21 -14.19 -6.39
N CYS A 81 2.79 -14.86 -7.38
CA CYS A 81 3.12 -16.27 -7.27
C CYS A 81 4.05 -16.49 -6.05
N PRO A 82 3.72 -17.40 -5.12
CA PRO A 82 4.58 -17.70 -3.97
C PRO A 82 5.97 -18.23 -4.39
N MET A 83 6.05 -18.93 -5.53
CA MET A 83 7.27 -19.59 -6.00
C MET A 83 8.24 -18.65 -6.73
N CYS A 84 7.74 -17.75 -7.59
CA CYS A 84 8.61 -16.90 -8.42
C CYS A 84 8.44 -15.39 -8.17
N GLY A 85 7.52 -14.97 -7.30
CA GLY A 85 7.28 -13.55 -6.98
C GLY A 85 6.70 -12.72 -8.13
N MET A 86 6.55 -13.28 -9.33
CA MET A 86 5.91 -12.63 -10.46
C MET A 86 4.45 -12.35 -10.12
N ARG A 87 3.98 -11.15 -10.48
CA ARG A 87 2.55 -10.87 -10.49
C ARG A 87 1.93 -11.77 -11.55
N TYR A 88 0.90 -12.53 -11.22
CA TYR A 88 0.07 -13.15 -12.25
C TYR A 88 -0.53 -11.99 -13.05
N ARG A 89 0.06 -11.68 -14.21
CA ARG A 89 -0.59 -10.87 -15.22
C ARG A 89 -1.76 -11.74 -15.66
N MET A 90 -2.94 -11.52 -15.08
CA MET A 90 -4.18 -12.04 -15.67
C MET A 90 -4.06 -11.75 -17.16
N LYS A 91 -3.92 -12.80 -17.97
CA LYS A 91 -3.95 -12.66 -19.43
C LYS A 91 -5.24 -11.89 -19.67
N ARG A 92 -5.14 -10.68 -20.22
CA ARG A 92 -6.34 -9.97 -20.69
C ARG A 92 -7.08 -10.97 -21.56
N ALA A 93 -8.40 -11.10 -21.37
CA ALA A 93 -9.21 -11.96 -22.21
C ALA A 93 -8.80 -11.72 -23.67
N PRO A 94 -8.55 -12.79 -24.45
CA PRO A 94 -8.23 -12.64 -25.87
C PRO A 94 -9.39 -11.86 -26.51
N GLY A 95 -9.17 -10.59 -26.83
CA GLY A 95 -10.23 -9.68 -27.28
C GLY A 95 -10.18 -8.26 -26.69
N ALA A 96 -9.52 -8.04 -25.54
CA ALA A 96 -9.30 -6.68 -25.04
C ALA A 96 -8.13 -6.01 -25.78
N GLN A 97 -8.36 -5.63 -27.03
CA GLN A 97 -7.42 -4.84 -27.83
C GLN A 97 -7.15 -3.53 -27.08
N SER A 98 -5.88 -3.30 -26.75
CA SER A 98 -5.42 -1.97 -26.36
C SER A 98 -5.53 -1.06 -27.58
N SER A 99 -6.50 -0.14 -27.59
CA SER A 99 -6.59 0.96 -28.58
C SER A 99 -5.34 1.87 -28.61
N ALA A 100 -4.42 1.73 -27.66
CA ALA A 100 -3.16 2.46 -27.67
C ALA A 100 -2.13 1.81 -28.60
N ARG A 101 -2.17 2.15 -29.90
CA ARG A 101 -1.03 2.44 -30.79
C ARG A 101 -1.50 2.59 -32.24
N LYS A 102 -1.77 3.83 -32.67
CA LYS A 102 -1.52 4.32 -34.04
C LYS A 102 -1.78 5.83 -34.15
N SER A 103 -0.72 6.61 -33.99
CA SER A 103 -0.51 7.92 -34.66
C SER A 103 0.95 8.32 -34.39
N SER A 104 1.84 7.86 -35.26
CA SER A 104 2.54 8.70 -36.25
C SER A 104 3.64 9.59 -35.64
N LYS A 105 4.88 9.30 -36.04
CA LYS A 105 6.08 10.09 -35.74
C LYS A 105 5.83 11.56 -36.14
N PRO A 106 6.30 12.57 -35.40
CA PRO A 106 6.29 13.93 -35.91
C PRO A 106 7.34 14.04 -37.02
N VAL A 107 6.90 14.19 -38.27
CA VAL A 107 7.78 14.66 -39.34
C VAL A 107 7.96 16.17 -39.16
N LYS A 108 9.22 16.61 -39.15
CA LYS A 108 9.64 17.99 -38.96
C LYS A 108 9.12 18.82 -40.14
N SER A 109 8.23 19.77 -39.87
CA SER A 109 7.54 20.61 -40.86
C SER A 109 8.53 21.40 -41.72
N GLN A 110 8.44 21.19 -43.02
CA GLN A 110 9.14 21.93 -44.07
C GLN A 110 8.62 23.37 -44.11
N GLN A 111 9.52 24.32 -43.89
CA GLN A 111 9.23 25.75 -43.95
C GLN A 111 9.12 26.20 -45.41
N MET A 112 7.89 26.36 -45.90
CA MET A 112 7.62 26.99 -47.20
C MET A 112 7.75 28.52 -47.02
N ARG A 113 8.89 29.09 -47.44
CA ARG A 113 9.03 30.54 -47.65
C ARG A 113 8.46 30.87 -49.02
N MET A 114 7.48 31.77 -49.08
CA MET A 114 6.88 32.24 -50.33
C MET A 114 7.90 33.06 -51.16
N PRO A 115 7.83 33.01 -52.50
CA PRO A 115 8.69 33.82 -53.36
C PRO A 115 8.28 35.31 -53.34
N PRO A 116 9.23 36.24 -53.52
CA PRO A 116 8.94 37.68 -53.50
C PRO A 116 8.13 38.09 -54.74
N LYS A 117 7.13 38.95 -54.52
CA LYS A 117 6.36 39.61 -55.57
C LYS A 117 7.27 40.61 -56.30
N LYS A 118 7.41 40.47 -57.62
CA LYS A 118 8.02 41.49 -58.48
C LYS A 118 7.18 42.77 -58.42
N GLN A 119 7.82 43.91 -58.20
CA GLN A 119 7.22 45.23 -58.32
C GLN A 119 7.35 45.74 -59.77
N HIS A 120 6.43 46.62 -60.14
CA HIS A 120 6.36 47.35 -61.42
C HIS A 120 7.58 48.26 -61.64
#